data_AF-S4RA76-F1
#
_entry.id   AF-S4RA76-F1
#
_cell.length_a   1.000
_cell.length_b   1.000
_cell.length_c   1.000
_cell.angle_alpha   90.00
_cell.angle_beta   90.00
_cell.angle_gamma   90.00
#
_symmetry.space_group_name_H-M   'P 1'
#
loop_
_entity.id
_entity.type
_entity.pdbx_description
1 polymer ?
#
loop_
_entity_poly.entity_id
_entity_poly.type
_entity_poly.pdbx_seq_one_letter_code
_entity_poly.pdbx_strand_id
1 'polypeptide(L)'
;SRDEARTKVALLREKADKDGAQYATEMKELQRLLDHEQRLRDFMGVKGQERVSLETGALYRKDEVEKRQRELVQESVESYEAAFQQIHAITHEDDLDTLVGAFIEVEDRNFALFNYVNEQNNEIEYLQDQIAEIVRAMQEFEQQEASLEQARQVQLRDLETRQSKAAVLTDSHASQNALATRALQRLKDGVELLFTNLQCDRSEIEELLSGAGGIQDSTVMHYLGNIEHKANHLLTVQSYLALKDDEKPFESPDGARILLGQSPLETVPDLAVQLPSPGRGEQDSGSESSVSEEEQRPLTQAELREKIIRGVLRREERA
;
A
#
# COMPACT_ATOMS: atom_id res chain seq x y z
N SER A 1 21.36 -21.35 -21.16
CA SER A 1 21.61 -22.34 -20.08
C SER A 1 20.60 -23.49 -20.16
N ARG A 2 20.83 -24.63 -19.48
CA ARG A 2 19.81 -25.72 -19.40
C ARG A 2 18.48 -25.23 -18.84
N ASP A 3 18.55 -24.25 -17.95
CA ASP A 3 17.38 -23.75 -17.23
C ASP A 3 16.53 -22.84 -18.11
N GLU A 4 17.12 -22.05 -19.03
CA GLU A 4 16.39 -21.33 -20.09
C GLU A 4 15.60 -22.27 -21.02
N ALA A 5 16.14 -23.45 -21.34
CA ALA A 5 15.44 -24.43 -22.15
C ALA A 5 14.26 -25.04 -21.39
N ARG A 6 14.42 -25.29 -20.08
CA ARG A 6 13.35 -25.80 -19.21
C ARG A 6 12.23 -24.81 -19.02
N THR A 7 12.53 -23.52 -18.80
CA THR A 7 11.52 -22.46 -18.70
C THR A 7 10.76 -22.30 -20.00
N LYS A 8 11.45 -22.33 -21.16
CA LYS A 8 10.79 -22.26 -22.47
C LYS A 8 9.85 -23.44 -22.72
N VAL A 9 10.24 -24.66 -22.33
CA VAL A 9 9.37 -25.85 -22.44
C VAL A 9 8.17 -25.74 -21.50
N ALA A 10 8.36 -25.24 -20.27
CA ALA A 10 7.27 -25.03 -19.32
C ALA A 10 6.25 -23.99 -19.84
N LEU A 11 6.73 -22.86 -20.37
CA LEU A 11 5.88 -21.83 -20.97
C LEU A 11 5.10 -22.34 -22.19
N LEU A 12 5.74 -23.16 -23.04
CA LEU A 12 5.06 -23.76 -24.19
C LEU A 12 3.99 -24.77 -23.77
N ARG A 13 4.23 -25.53 -22.69
CA ARG A 13 3.22 -26.44 -22.11
C ARG A 13 2.06 -25.66 -21.50
N GLU A 14 2.34 -24.65 -20.68
CA GLU A 14 1.31 -23.82 -20.08
C GLU A 14 0.47 -23.10 -21.14
N LYS A 15 1.10 -22.63 -22.23
CA LYS A 15 0.39 -22.06 -23.37
C LYS A 15 -0.48 -23.10 -24.07
N ALA A 16 0.03 -24.31 -24.32
CA ALA A 16 -0.75 -25.38 -24.92
C ALA A 16 -1.95 -25.81 -24.05
N ASP A 17 -1.79 -25.83 -22.73
CA ASP A 17 -2.86 -26.15 -21.79
C ASP A 17 -3.93 -25.05 -21.76
N LYS A 18 -3.53 -23.77 -21.79
CA LYS A 18 -4.44 -22.62 -21.89
C LYS A 18 -5.20 -22.60 -23.22
N ASP A 19 -4.49 -22.77 -24.34
CA ASP A 19 -5.09 -22.83 -25.67
C ASP A 19 -6.07 -24.02 -25.75
N GLY A 20 -5.70 -25.18 -25.19
CA GLY A 20 -6.58 -26.36 -25.09
C GLY A 20 -7.84 -26.10 -24.26
N ALA A 21 -7.72 -25.40 -23.14
CA ALA A 21 -8.86 -25.01 -22.32
C ALA A 21 -9.79 -24.03 -23.05
N GLN A 22 -9.24 -23.06 -23.79
CA GLN A 22 -9.99 -22.12 -24.62
C GLN A 22 -10.74 -22.84 -25.75
N TYR A 23 -10.08 -23.74 -26.48
CA TYR A 23 -10.75 -24.54 -27.51
C TYR A 23 -11.88 -25.41 -26.93
N ALA A 24 -11.71 -25.97 -25.73
CA ALA A 24 -12.75 -26.74 -25.07
C ALA A 24 -13.96 -25.89 -24.66
N THR A 25 -13.76 -24.62 -24.28
CA THR A 25 -14.86 -23.70 -23.99
C THR A 25 -15.59 -23.29 -25.27
N GLU A 26 -14.86 -22.91 -26.32
CA GLU A 26 -15.44 -22.55 -27.62
C GLU A 26 -16.24 -23.70 -28.23
N MET A 27 -15.73 -24.93 -28.15
CA MET A 27 -16.43 -26.12 -28.64
C MET A 27 -17.78 -26.34 -27.92
N LYS A 28 -17.82 -26.12 -26.61
CA LYS A 28 -19.07 -26.22 -25.82
C LYS A 28 -20.07 -25.14 -26.21
N GLU A 29 -19.61 -23.92 -26.50
CA GLU A 29 -20.47 -22.82 -26.95
C GLU A 29 -21.04 -23.09 -28.34
N LEU A 30 -20.22 -23.53 -29.28
CA LEU A 30 -20.68 -23.92 -30.63
C LEU A 30 -21.69 -25.07 -30.60
N GLN A 31 -21.48 -26.05 -29.72
CA GLN A 31 -22.42 -27.16 -29.56
C GLN A 31 -23.78 -26.69 -29.00
N ARG A 32 -23.79 -25.74 -28.06
CA ARG A 32 -25.03 -25.12 -27.55
C ARG A 32 -25.78 -24.34 -28.64
N LEU A 33 -25.05 -23.62 -29.50
CA LEU A 33 -25.64 -22.91 -30.64
C LEU A 33 -26.29 -23.88 -31.62
N LEU A 34 -25.62 -24.97 -31.98
CA LEU A 34 -26.17 -26.00 -32.87
C LEU A 34 -27.44 -26.66 -32.27
N ASP A 35 -27.41 -27.01 -30.99
CA ASP A 35 -28.58 -27.57 -30.30
C ASP A 35 -29.76 -26.59 -30.32
N HIS A 36 -29.50 -25.29 -30.14
CA HIS A 36 -30.53 -24.27 -30.21
C HIS A 36 -31.12 -24.12 -31.62
N GLU A 37 -30.28 -24.06 -32.65
CA GLU A 37 -30.74 -24.00 -34.04
C GLU A 37 -31.52 -25.24 -34.46
N GLN A 38 -31.12 -26.43 -33.99
CA GLN A 38 -31.83 -27.66 -34.28
C GLN A 38 -33.22 -27.64 -33.63
N ARG A 39 -33.33 -27.24 -32.36
CA ARG A 39 -34.62 -27.06 -31.68
C ARG A 39 -35.51 -26.03 -32.38
N LEU A 40 -34.93 -24.93 -32.85
CA LEU A 40 -35.68 -23.90 -33.59
C LEU A 40 -36.18 -24.43 -34.93
N ARG A 41 -35.35 -25.16 -35.68
CA ARG A 41 -35.76 -25.83 -36.93
C ARG A 41 -36.88 -26.82 -36.70
N ASP A 42 -36.78 -27.66 -35.67
CA ASP A 42 -37.81 -28.64 -35.34
C ASP A 42 -39.12 -27.94 -34.94
N PHE A 43 -39.04 -26.87 -34.14
CA PHE A 43 -40.20 -26.05 -33.77
C PHE A 43 -40.87 -25.39 -34.98
N MET A 44 -40.10 -24.79 -35.88
CA MET A 44 -40.61 -24.22 -37.13
C MET A 44 -41.20 -25.28 -38.06
N GLY A 45 -40.61 -26.49 -38.10
CA GLY A 45 -41.14 -27.63 -38.85
C GLY A 45 -42.53 -28.05 -38.34
N VAL A 46 -42.67 -28.23 -37.03
CA VAL A 46 -43.95 -28.59 -36.40
C VAL A 46 -45.01 -27.50 -36.61
N LYS A 47 -44.64 -26.23 -36.44
CA LYS A 47 -45.56 -25.08 -36.68
C LYS A 47 -45.92 -24.89 -38.15
N GLY A 48 -45.03 -25.23 -39.08
CA GLY A 48 -45.29 -25.20 -40.52
C GLY A 48 -46.25 -26.30 -40.98
N GLN A 49 -46.18 -27.48 -40.35
CA GLN A 49 -47.00 -28.64 -40.72
C GLN A 49 -48.49 -28.42 -40.43
N GLU A 50 -48.82 -27.68 -39.37
CA GLU A 50 -50.18 -27.28 -39.02
C GLU A 50 -50.83 -26.40 -40.11
N ARG A 51 -50.04 -25.54 -40.77
CA ARG A 51 -50.52 -24.68 -41.89
C ARG A 51 -50.78 -25.47 -43.17
N VAL A 52 -49.92 -26.43 -43.52
CA VAL A 52 -50.08 -27.26 -44.73
C VAL A 52 -51.26 -28.24 -44.59
N SER A 53 -51.53 -28.73 -43.37
CA SER A 53 -52.70 -29.59 -43.09
C SER A 53 -54.04 -28.85 -43.19
N LEU A 54 -54.06 -27.54 -42.90
CA LEU A 54 -55.25 -26.69 -43.05
C LEU A 54 -55.51 -26.33 -44.53
N GLU A 55 -54.45 -26.10 -45.30
CA GLU A 55 -54.55 -25.69 -46.70
C GLU A 55 -55.05 -26.81 -47.63
N THR A 56 -54.67 -28.07 -47.33
CA THR A 56 -55.13 -29.26 -48.06
C THR A 56 -56.57 -29.70 -47.71
N GLY A 57 -57.05 -29.37 -46.50
CA GLY A 57 -58.43 -29.63 -46.07
C GLY A 57 -59.46 -28.59 -46.54
N ALA A 58 -59.01 -27.43 -47.02
CA ALA A 58 -59.86 -26.29 -47.42
C ALA A 58 -60.49 -26.45 -48.81
N LEU A 59 -59.98 -27.36 -49.65
CA LEU A 59 -60.47 -27.55 -51.02
C LEU A 59 -61.74 -28.42 -51.11
N TYR A 60 -62.09 -29.17 -50.05
CA TYR A 60 -63.18 -30.16 -50.06
C TYR A 60 -64.48 -29.76 -49.32
N ARG A 61 -64.57 -28.55 -48.75
CA ARG A 61 -65.75 -28.16 -47.92
C ARG A 61 -66.14 -26.69 -48.08
N LYS A 62 -66.32 -26.19 -49.31
CA LYS A 62 -66.82 -24.82 -49.48
C LYS A 62 -68.28 -24.67 -49.03
N ASP A 63 -69.14 -25.62 -49.37
CA ASP A 63 -70.58 -25.51 -49.08
C ASP A 63 -70.94 -25.74 -47.60
N GLU A 64 -70.23 -26.65 -46.91
CA GLU A 64 -70.43 -26.87 -45.46
C GLU A 64 -69.88 -25.70 -44.62
N VAL A 65 -68.81 -25.04 -45.08
CA VAL A 65 -68.24 -23.87 -44.41
C VAL A 65 -69.16 -22.66 -44.56
N GLU A 66 -69.78 -22.45 -45.73
CA GLU A 66 -70.75 -21.37 -45.93
C GLU A 66 -71.99 -21.52 -45.04
N LYS A 67 -72.51 -22.74 -44.89
CA LYS A 67 -73.68 -23.00 -44.04
C LYS A 67 -73.35 -22.80 -42.55
N ARG A 68 -72.20 -23.31 -42.10
CA ARG A 68 -71.70 -23.05 -40.74
C ARG A 68 -71.41 -21.58 -40.49
N GLN A 69 -70.90 -20.84 -41.48
CA GLN A 69 -70.72 -19.40 -41.37
C GLN A 69 -72.05 -18.67 -41.20
N ARG A 70 -73.11 -19.06 -41.91
CA ARG A 70 -74.44 -18.46 -41.73
C ARG A 70 -75.04 -18.76 -40.36
N GLU A 71 -74.89 -19.99 -39.89
CA GLU A 71 -75.34 -20.40 -38.54
C GLU A 71 -74.58 -19.64 -37.45
N LEU A 72 -73.24 -19.49 -37.58
CA LEU A 72 -72.42 -18.68 -36.67
C LEU A 72 -72.79 -17.19 -36.70
N VAL A 73 -73.11 -16.65 -37.89
CA VAL A 73 -73.58 -15.26 -38.02
C VAL A 73 -74.94 -15.09 -37.35
N GLN A 74 -75.88 -16.02 -37.52
CA GLN A 74 -77.19 -15.96 -36.85
C GLN A 74 -77.06 -16.08 -35.33
N GLU A 75 -76.27 -17.03 -34.83
CA GLU A 75 -76.01 -17.18 -33.39
C GLU A 75 -75.34 -15.92 -32.81
N SER A 76 -74.44 -15.29 -33.57
CA SER A 76 -73.85 -14.01 -33.18
C SER A 76 -74.89 -12.89 -33.10
N VAL A 77 -75.83 -12.79 -34.05
CA VAL A 77 -76.90 -11.79 -34.05
C VAL A 77 -77.85 -11.98 -32.86
N GLU A 78 -78.27 -13.20 -32.59
CA GLU A 78 -79.12 -13.53 -31.42
C GLU A 78 -78.40 -13.18 -30.11
N SER A 79 -77.08 -13.42 -30.03
CA SER A 79 -76.28 -13.03 -28.87
C SER A 79 -76.16 -11.51 -28.69
N TYR A 80 -76.02 -10.75 -29.78
CA TYR A 80 -75.98 -9.29 -29.76
C TYR A 80 -77.33 -8.70 -29.37
N GLU A 81 -78.43 -9.29 -29.85
CA GLU A 81 -79.79 -8.88 -29.49
C GLU A 81 -80.08 -9.14 -28.00
N ALA A 82 -79.64 -10.27 -27.45
CA ALA A 82 -79.74 -10.58 -26.02
C ALA A 82 -78.90 -9.64 -25.15
N ALA A 83 -77.67 -9.32 -25.58
CA ALA A 83 -76.82 -8.34 -24.90
C ALA A 83 -77.43 -6.93 -24.94
N PHE A 84 -78.03 -6.55 -26.07
CA PHE A 84 -78.72 -5.26 -26.21
C PHE A 84 -79.93 -5.16 -25.28
N GLN A 85 -80.74 -6.21 -25.18
CA GLN A 85 -81.87 -6.24 -24.23
C GLN A 85 -81.41 -6.12 -22.77
N GLN A 86 -80.25 -6.69 -22.41
CA GLN A 86 -79.67 -6.51 -21.07
C GLN A 86 -79.21 -5.06 -20.83
N ILE A 87 -78.58 -4.44 -21.82
CA ILE A 87 -78.13 -3.04 -21.70
C ILE A 87 -79.35 -2.12 -21.60
N HIS A 88 -80.35 -2.31 -22.46
CA HIS A 88 -81.60 -1.56 -22.46
C HIS A 88 -82.35 -1.67 -21.11
N ALA A 89 -82.40 -2.87 -20.50
CA ALA A 89 -83.00 -3.08 -19.19
C ALA A 89 -82.30 -2.30 -18.06
N ILE A 90 -81.03 -1.94 -18.24
CA ILE A 90 -80.23 -1.20 -17.26
C ILE A 90 -80.28 0.31 -17.54
N THR A 91 -80.14 0.72 -18.80
CA THR A 91 -80.01 2.13 -19.19
C THR A 91 -81.34 2.85 -19.41
N HIS A 92 -82.45 2.15 -19.66
CA HIS A 92 -83.78 2.72 -19.94
C HIS A 92 -83.81 3.77 -21.07
N GLU A 93 -82.80 3.77 -21.94
CA GLU A 93 -82.75 4.60 -23.14
C GLU A 93 -83.19 3.77 -24.36
N ASP A 94 -84.11 4.35 -25.15
CA ASP A 94 -84.71 3.71 -26.34
C ASP A 94 -83.92 4.01 -27.64
N ASP A 95 -83.05 5.02 -27.62
CA ASP A 95 -82.34 5.49 -28.82
C ASP A 95 -80.91 4.90 -28.90
N LEU A 96 -80.75 3.93 -29.80
CA LEU A 96 -79.51 3.19 -30.03
C LEU A 96 -78.33 4.12 -30.34
N ASP A 97 -78.56 5.16 -31.15
CA ASP A 97 -77.49 6.06 -31.59
C ASP A 97 -76.97 6.92 -30.43
N THR A 98 -77.86 7.33 -29.52
CA THR A 98 -77.51 8.09 -28.32
C THR A 98 -76.73 7.22 -27.32
N LEU A 99 -77.16 5.96 -27.12
CA LEU A 99 -76.49 5.01 -26.24
C LEU A 99 -75.08 4.64 -26.75
N VAL A 100 -74.93 4.40 -28.06
CA VAL A 100 -73.64 4.11 -28.68
C VAL A 100 -72.73 5.33 -28.59
N GLY A 101 -73.25 6.54 -28.81
CA GLY A 101 -72.48 7.78 -28.63
C GLY A 101 -71.96 7.95 -27.20
N ALA A 102 -72.81 7.74 -26.20
CA ALA A 102 -72.41 7.80 -24.79
C ALA A 102 -71.40 6.71 -24.42
N PHE A 103 -71.55 5.49 -24.97
CA PHE A 103 -70.62 4.40 -24.74
C PHE A 103 -69.24 4.69 -25.34
N ILE A 104 -69.18 5.21 -26.57
CA ILE A 104 -67.93 5.62 -27.22
C ILE A 104 -67.25 6.72 -26.40
N GLU A 105 -67.98 7.73 -25.91
CA GLU A 105 -67.37 8.77 -25.07
C GLU A 105 -66.80 8.21 -23.75
N VAL A 106 -67.50 7.28 -23.12
CA VAL A 106 -67.03 6.63 -21.89
C VAL A 106 -65.84 5.73 -22.19
N GLU A 107 -65.87 4.99 -23.30
CA GLU A 107 -64.77 4.15 -23.76
C GLU A 107 -63.52 4.98 -24.08
N ASP A 108 -63.66 6.09 -24.79
CA ASP A 108 -62.56 7.02 -25.10
C ASP A 108 -61.94 7.59 -23.82
N ARG A 109 -62.76 8.00 -22.84
CA ARG A 109 -62.26 8.44 -21.53
C ARG A 109 -61.55 7.32 -20.79
N ASN A 110 -62.08 6.10 -20.84
CA ASN A 110 -61.49 4.96 -20.16
C ASN A 110 -60.18 4.52 -20.82
N PHE A 111 -60.11 4.60 -22.15
CA PHE A 111 -58.89 4.36 -22.94
C PHE A 111 -57.82 5.41 -22.62
N ALA A 112 -58.19 6.69 -22.54
CA ALA A 112 -57.28 7.75 -22.13
C ALA A 112 -56.75 7.53 -20.70
N LEU A 113 -57.61 7.14 -19.75
CA LEU A 113 -57.22 6.80 -18.39
C LEU A 113 -56.30 5.58 -18.33
N PHE A 114 -56.59 4.53 -19.10
CA PHE A 114 -55.75 3.33 -19.17
C PHE A 114 -54.36 3.67 -19.70
N ASN A 115 -54.27 4.49 -20.75
CA ASN A 115 -52.99 4.97 -21.27
C ASN A 115 -52.23 5.81 -20.24
N TYR A 116 -52.92 6.71 -19.53
CA TYR A 116 -52.30 7.50 -18.47
C TYR A 116 -51.76 6.62 -17.33
N VAL A 117 -52.53 5.62 -16.89
CA VAL A 117 -52.08 4.67 -15.85
C VAL A 117 -50.87 3.88 -16.32
N ASN A 118 -50.84 3.43 -17.57
CA ASN A 118 -49.68 2.74 -18.13
C ASN A 118 -48.45 3.63 -18.21
N GLU A 119 -48.62 4.89 -18.64
CA GLU A 119 -47.52 5.85 -18.70
C GLU A 119 -46.97 6.16 -17.29
N GLN A 120 -47.86 6.34 -16.30
CA GLN A 120 -47.47 6.51 -14.91
C GLN A 120 -46.76 5.27 -14.35
N ASN A 121 -47.21 4.05 -14.69
CA ASN A 121 -46.53 2.83 -14.27
C ASN A 121 -45.13 2.72 -14.90
N ASN A 122 -44.99 3.06 -16.18
CA ASN A 122 -43.68 3.09 -16.84
C ASN A 122 -42.75 4.14 -16.20
N GLU A 123 -43.28 5.30 -15.83
CA GLU A 123 -42.53 6.34 -15.12
C GLU A 123 -42.10 5.87 -13.73
N ILE A 124 -42.97 5.17 -13.01
CA ILE A 124 -42.64 4.55 -11.71
C ILE A 124 -41.52 3.53 -11.86
N GLU A 125 -41.60 2.63 -12.84
CA GLU A 125 -40.54 1.64 -13.10
C GLU A 125 -39.21 2.34 -13.43
N TYR A 126 -39.24 3.35 -14.29
CA TYR A 126 -38.05 4.13 -14.64
C TYR A 126 -37.43 4.85 -13.44
N LEU A 127 -38.24 5.42 -12.55
CA LEU A 127 -37.76 6.05 -11.33
C LEU A 127 -37.23 5.01 -10.32
N GLN A 128 -37.87 3.84 -10.22
CA GLN A 128 -37.38 2.75 -9.37
C GLN A 128 -36.02 2.23 -9.83
N ASP A 129 -35.82 2.07 -11.13
CA ASP A 129 -34.54 1.68 -11.70
C ASP A 129 -33.44 2.71 -11.42
N GLN A 130 -33.74 4.00 -11.59
CA GLN A 130 -32.81 5.08 -11.23
C GLN A 130 -32.47 5.08 -9.73
N ILE A 131 -33.47 4.90 -8.87
CA ILE A 131 -33.24 4.80 -7.41
C ILE A 131 -32.34 3.59 -7.12
N ALA A 132 -32.59 2.44 -7.74
CA ALA A 132 -31.77 1.25 -7.56
C ALA A 132 -30.33 1.45 -8.04
N GLU A 133 -30.13 2.15 -9.16
CA GLU A 133 -28.81 2.53 -9.67
C GLU A 133 -28.08 3.47 -8.70
N ILE A 134 -28.74 4.52 -8.22
CA ILE A 134 -28.15 5.47 -7.26
C ILE A 134 -27.79 4.76 -5.95
N VAL A 135 -28.67 3.90 -5.42
CA VAL A 135 -28.40 3.14 -4.20
C VAL A 135 -27.21 2.20 -4.39
N ARG A 136 -27.08 1.56 -5.55
CA ARG A 136 -25.90 0.74 -5.86
C ARG A 136 -24.62 1.57 -5.90
N ALA A 137 -24.65 2.74 -6.57
CA ALA A 137 -23.52 3.65 -6.61
C ALA A 137 -23.13 4.15 -5.21
N MET A 138 -24.10 4.47 -4.36
CA MET A 138 -23.84 4.83 -2.96
C MET A 138 -23.13 3.72 -2.18
N GLN A 139 -23.59 2.46 -2.33
CA GLN A 139 -22.95 1.32 -1.66
C GLN A 139 -21.51 1.09 -2.16
N GLU A 140 -21.25 1.29 -3.45
CA GLU A 140 -19.90 1.21 -4.01
C GLU A 140 -18.99 2.32 -3.43
N PHE A 141 -19.50 3.55 -3.33
CA PHE A 141 -18.76 4.65 -2.71
C PHE A 141 -18.48 4.42 -1.24
N GLU A 142 -19.45 3.92 -0.46
CA GLU A 142 -19.26 3.59 0.97
C GLU A 142 -18.20 2.51 1.15
N GLN A 143 -18.19 1.48 0.31
CA GLN A 143 -17.16 0.43 0.33
C GLN A 143 -15.78 0.99 -0.02
N GLN A 144 -15.72 1.85 -1.04
CA GLN A 144 -14.47 2.49 -1.43
C GLN A 144 -13.94 3.40 -0.32
N GLU A 145 -14.80 4.21 0.30
CA GLU A 145 -14.45 5.07 1.42
C GLU A 145 -13.94 4.26 2.62
N ALA A 146 -14.64 3.18 2.98
CA ALA A 146 -14.20 2.28 4.05
C ALA A 146 -12.81 1.68 3.77
N SER A 147 -12.54 1.27 2.53
CA SER A 147 -11.23 0.72 2.14
C SER A 147 -10.12 1.77 2.20
N LEU A 148 -10.40 3.00 1.76
CA LEU A 148 -9.46 4.11 1.80
C LEU A 148 -9.18 4.55 3.23
N GLU A 149 -10.20 4.60 4.08
CA GLU A 149 -10.05 4.95 5.50
C GLU A 149 -9.24 3.89 6.25
N GLN A 150 -9.46 2.60 5.97
CA GLN A 150 -8.61 1.52 6.52
C GLN A 150 -7.15 1.67 6.08
N ALA A 151 -6.90 1.92 4.80
CA ALA A 151 -5.54 2.13 4.29
C ALA A 151 -4.88 3.36 4.95
N ARG A 152 -5.63 4.45 5.10
CA ARG A 152 -5.18 5.67 5.77
C ARG A 152 -4.86 5.43 7.25
N GLN A 153 -5.70 4.68 7.97
CA GLN A 153 -5.44 4.34 9.37
C GLN A 153 -4.18 3.49 9.54
N VAL A 154 -3.94 2.53 8.64
CA VAL A 154 -2.70 1.74 8.66
C VAL A 154 -1.48 2.63 8.44
N GLN A 155 -1.54 3.55 7.47
CA GLN A 155 -0.45 4.52 7.24
C GLN A 155 -0.22 5.45 8.43
N LEU A 156 -1.28 5.95 9.05
CA LEU A 156 -1.18 6.79 10.25
C LEU A 156 -0.54 6.04 11.41
N ARG A 157 -0.92 4.77 11.63
CA ARG A 157 -0.30 3.94 12.68
C ARG A 157 1.17 3.66 12.38
N ASP A 158 1.54 3.36 11.14
CA ASP A 158 2.95 3.18 10.78
C ASP A 158 3.75 4.47 11.03
N LEU A 159 3.24 5.63 10.62
CA LEU A 159 3.87 6.92 10.90
C LEU A 159 3.99 7.20 12.41
N GLU A 160 2.96 6.93 13.20
CA GLU A 160 2.98 7.09 14.65
C GLU A 160 4.04 6.19 15.30
N THR A 161 4.14 4.92 14.87
CA THR A 161 5.18 4.02 15.40
C THR A 161 6.58 4.46 15.02
N ARG A 162 6.79 4.97 13.80
CA ARG A 162 8.09 5.53 13.37
C ARG A 162 8.44 6.78 14.16
N GLN A 163 7.47 7.67 14.39
CA GLN A 163 7.65 8.86 15.20
C GLN A 163 8.00 8.50 16.64
N SER A 164 7.30 7.55 17.24
CA SER A 164 7.58 7.06 18.59
C SER A 164 9.00 6.48 18.69
N LYS A 165 9.40 5.62 17.76
CA LYS A 165 10.78 5.06 17.70
C LYS A 165 11.82 6.17 17.56
N ALA A 166 11.61 7.13 16.66
CA ALA A 166 12.52 8.25 16.46
C ALA A 166 12.62 9.14 17.71
N ALA A 167 11.51 9.36 18.41
CA ALA A 167 11.48 10.12 19.66
C ALA A 167 12.30 9.44 20.76
N VAL A 168 12.15 8.12 20.94
CA VAL A 168 12.93 7.35 21.93
C VAL A 168 14.43 7.39 21.61
N LEU A 169 14.80 7.22 20.35
CA LEU A 169 16.22 7.32 19.93
C LEU A 169 16.77 8.72 20.17
N THR A 170 16.00 9.75 19.83
CA THR A 170 16.41 11.15 20.04
C THR A 170 16.61 11.45 21.52
N ASP A 171 15.71 10.98 22.40
CA ASP A 171 15.83 11.15 23.84
C ASP A 171 17.05 10.42 24.43
N SER A 172 17.31 9.20 23.95
CA SER A 172 18.51 8.44 24.30
C SER A 172 19.80 9.18 23.91
N HIS A 173 19.89 9.67 22.66
CA HIS A 173 21.03 10.44 22.19
C HIS A 173 21.17 11.79 22.90
N ALA A 174 20.05 12.46 23.21
CA ALA A 174 20.06 13.70 23.99
C ALA A 174 20.61 13.46 25.40
N SER A 175 20.21 12.37 26.06
CA SER A 175 20.74 11.98 27.37
C SER A 175 22.24 11.66 27.32
N GLN A 176 22.68 10.88 26.33
CA GLN A 176 24.11 10.57 26.12
C GLN A 176 24.92 11.85 25.88
N ASN A 177 24.43 12.76 25.04
CA ASN A 177 25.10 14.02 24.75
C ASN A 177 25.14 14.93 26.00
N ALA A 178 24.09 14.95 26.82
CA ALA A 178 24.08 15.68 28.08
C ALA A 178 25.13 15.14 29.07
N LEU A 179 25.31 13.81 29.15
CA LEU A 179 26.36 13.20 29.96
C LEU A 179 27.76 13.55 29.44
N ALA A 180 28.00 13.44 28.13
CA ALA A 180 29.27 13.80 27.51
C ALA A 180 29.61 15.28 27.72
N THR A 181 28.63 16.17 27.54
CA THR A 181 28.78 17.61 27.78
C THR A 181 29.13 17.91 29.23
N ARG A 182 28.50 17.22 30.20
CA ARG A 182 28.86 17.36 31.63
C ARG A 182 30.28 16.88 31.92
N ALA A 183 30.71 15.78 31.31
CA ALA A 183 32.07 15.28 31.46
C ALA A 183 33.10 16.26 30.87
N LEU A 184 32.82 16.81 29.68
CA LEU A 184 33.67 17.83 29.05
C LEU A 184 33.74 19.11 29.90
N GLN A 185 32.63 19.54 30.51
CA GLN A 185 32.66 20.71 31.39
C GLN A 185 33.56 20.48 32.62
N ARG A 186 33.44 19.31 33.26
CA ARG A 186 34.34 18.95 34.38
C ARG A 186 35.80 18.92 33.97
N LEU A 187 36.09 18.44 32.76
CA LEU A 187 37.44 18.45 32.22
C LEU A 187 37.95 19.88 32.02
N LYS A 188 37.13 20.77 31.42
CA LYS A 188 37.47 22.20 31.25
C LYS A 188 37.79 22.86 32.58
N ASP A 189 36.94 22.65 33.59
CA ASP A 189 37.13 23.21 34.93
C ASP A 189 38.45 22.67 35.56
N GLY A 190 38.75 21.38 35.37
CA GLY A 190 40.01 20.77 35.83
C GLY A 190 41.24 21.33 35.12
N VAL A 191 41.17 21.56 33.81
CA VAL A 191 42.23 22.20 33.02
C VAL A 191 42.45 23.63 33.49
N GLU A 192 41.38 24.39 33.77
CA GLU A 192 41.49 25.75 34.30
C GLU A 192 42.18 25.78 35.67
N LEU A 193 41.84 24.84 36.55
CA LEU A 193 42.48 24.68 37.85
C LEU A 193 43.98 24.34 37.71
N LEU A 194 44.35 23.43 36.82
CA LEU A 194 45.76 23.12 36.59
C LEU A 194 46.54 24.29 35.99
N PHE A 195 45.93 25.00 35.04
CA PHE A 195 46.52 26.18 34.40
C PHE A 195 46.82 27.28 35.42
N THR A 196 45.88 27.52 36.34
CA THR A 196 46.05 28.50 37.43
C THR A 196 47.07 28.05 38.47
N ASN A 197 47.06 26.78 38.89
CA ASN A 197 48.01 26.24 39.86
C ASN A 197 49.47 26.24 39.37
N LEU A 198 49.69 25.91 38.10
CA LEU A 198 51.03 25.89 37.48
C LEU A 198 51.54 27.28 37.10
N GLN A 199 50.71 28.33 37.31
CA GLN A 199 51.00 29.70 36.91
C GLN A 199 51.45 29.78 35.45
N CYS A 200 50.70 29.13 34.56
CA CYS A 200 50.96 29.18 33.14
C CYS A 200 50.62 30.58 32.58
N ASP A 201 51.41 31.06 31.63
CA ASP A 201 51.29 32.40 31.08
C ASP A 201 50.04 32.51 30.20
N ARG A 202 49.05 33.28 30.67
CA ARG A 202 47.76 33.46 29.97
C ARG A 202 47.87 34.36 28.73
N SER A 203 48.93 35.17 28.66
CA SER A 203 49.14 36.18 27.61
C SER A 203 49.36 35.57 26.22
N GLU A 204 50.08 34.43 26.12
CA GLU A 204 50.32 33.76 24.82
C GLU A 204 49.03 33.21 24.21
N ILE A 205 48.11 32.77 25.07
CA ILE A 205 46.81 32.20 24.68
C ILE A 205 45.81 33.33 24.35
N GLU A 206 45.78 34.41 25.12
CA GLU A 206 44.88 35.56 24.89
C GLU A 206 45.23 36.36 23.62
N GLU A 207 46.52 36.45 23.26
CA GLU A 207 46.98 37.07 22.01
C GLU A 207 46.56 36.26 20.77
N LEU A 208 46.59 34.92 20.86
CA LEU A 208 46.21 34.04 19.75
C LEU A 208 44.69 33.96 19.53
N LEU A 209 43.87 34.24 20.57
CA LEU A 209 42.44 33.91 20.59
C LEU A 209 41.50 35.12 20.67
N SER A 210 42.01 36.33 20.43
CA SER A 210 41.20 37.55 20.29
C SER A 210 40.12 37.73 21.38
N GLY A 211 40.50 37.57 22.66
CA GLY A 211 39.71 38.10 23.78
C GLY A 211 38.48 37.30 24.25
N ALA A 212 38.24 36.09 23.75
CA ALA A 212 37.22 35.21 24.35
C ALA A 212 37.78 34.59 25.65
N GLY A 213 37.60 35.29 26.77
CA GLY A 213 38.04 34.87 28.10
C GLY A 213 37.28 33.64 28.61
N GLY A 214 37.68 32.45 28.17
CA GLY A 214 37.16 31.18 28.66
C GLY A 214 37.73 29.98 27.89
N ILE A 215 37.80 28.82 28.55
CA ILE A 215 38.21 27.56 27.92
C ILE A 215 37.03 27.04 27.08
N GLN A 216 37.00 27.37 25.79
CA GLN A 216 36.07 26.78 24.82
C GLN A 216 36.60 25.45 24.27
N ASP A 217 35.74 24.62 23.68
CA ASP A 217 36.12 23.30 23.14
C ASP A 217 37.26 23.37 22.12
N SER A 218 37.26 24.40 21.28
CA SER A 218 38.34 24.70 20.33
C SER A 218 39.66 25.09 21.02
N THR A 219 39.58 25.56 22.26
CA THR A 219 40.70 26.14 22.99
C THR A 219 41.30 25.18 24.02
N VAL A 220 40.54 24.18 24.50
CA VAL A 220 41.01 23.20 25.52
C VAL A 220 42.39 22.63 25.17
N MET A 221 42.59 22.24 23.91
CA MET A 221 43.85 21.66 23.44
C MET A 221 45.04 22.61 23.55
N HIS A 222 44.83 23.91 23.29
CA HIS A 222 45.87 24.92 23.40
C HIS A 222 46.26 25.16 24.87
N TYR A 223 45.30 25.15 25.79
CA TYR A 223 45.58 25.22 27.24
C TYR A 223 46.36 23.99 27.72
N LEU A 224 45.99 22.78 27.28
CA LEU A 224 46.69 21.54 27.62
C LEU A 224 48.14 21.54 27.13
N GLY A 225 48.41 22.00 25.89
CA GLY A 225 49.77 22.07 25.37
C GLY A 225 50.67 23.03 26.17
N ASN A 226 50.11 24.14 26.65
CA ASN A 226 50.85 25.07 27.52
C ASN A 226 51.12 24.50 28.91
N ILE A 227 50.15 23.79 29.48
CA ILE A 227 50.32 23.03 30.74
C ILE A 227 51.43 22.00 30.58
N GLU A 228 51.43 21.24 29.48
CA GLU A 228 52.45 20.24 29.17
C GLU A 228 53.84 20.88 29.07
N HIS A 229 53.97 21.99 28.33
CA HIS A 229 55.24 22.71 28.21
C HIS A 229 55.77 23.19 29.58
N LYS A 230 54.90 23.78 30.41
CA LYS A 230 55.28 24.26 31.75
C LYS A 230 55.64 23.10 32.69
N ALA A 231 54.88 22.01 32.66
CA ALA A 231 55.15 20.82 33.46
C ALA A 231 56.49 20.19 33.08
N ASN A 232 56.77 20.04 31.78
CA ASN A 232 58.06 19.54 31.28
C ASN A 232 59.22 20.46 31.68
N HIS A 233 59.04 21.78 31.62
CA HIS A 233 60.03 22.74 32.09
C HIS A 233 60.32 22.59 33.59
N LEU A 234 59.27 22.49 34.44
CA LEU A 234 59.43 22.28 35.88
C LEU A 234 60.13 20.95 36.20
N LEU A 235 59.80 19.87 35.49
CA LEU A 235 60.46 18.56 35.62
C LEU A 235 61.95 18.65 35.26
N THR A 236 62.29 19.41 34.22
CA THR A 236 63.67 19.67 33.80
C THR A 236 64.43 20.47 34.87
N VAL A 237 63.80 21.48 35.48
CA VAL A 237 64.41 22.23 36.59
C VAL A 237 64.60 21.35 37.81
N GLN A 238 63.62 20.52 38.17
CA GLN A 238 63.72 19.60 39.30
C GLN A 238 64.84 18.58 39.12
N SER A 239 64.95 17.97 37.94
CA SER A 239 66.05 17.03 37.63
C SER A 239 67.41 17.72 37.68
N TYR A 240 67.52 18.96 37.18
CA TYR A 240 68.74 19.76 37.30
C TYR A 240 69.10 20.06 38.77
N LEU A 241 68.13 20.40 39.61
CA LEU A 241 68.36 20.65 41.04
C LEU A 241 68.72 19.36 41.79
N ALA A 242 68.08 18.24 41.49
CA ALA A 242 68.42 16.94 42.07
C ALA A 242 69.87 16.52 41.71
N LEU A 243 70.31 16.81 40.48
CA LEU A 243 71.70 16.64 40.05
C LEU A 243 72.69 17.55 40.79
N LYS A 244 72.23 18.68 41.33
CA LYS A 244 73.06 19.65 42.04
C LYS A 244 73.19 19.33 43.53
N ASP A 245 72.15 18.74 44.13
CA ASP A 245 72.12 18.35 45.55
C ASP A 245 72.86 17.02 45.80
N ASP A 246 72.91 16.11 44.82
CA ASP A 246 73.79 14.94 44.86
C ASP A 246 75.18 15.31 44.29
N GLU A 247 76.18 15.52 45.16
CA GLU A 247 77.61 15.54 44.79
C GLU A 247 78.10 14.13 44.36
N LYS A 248 77.44 13.50 43.40
CA LYS A 248 77.86 12.19 42.83
C LYS A 248 77.99 12.28 41.32
N PRO A 249 79.04 11.67 40.73
CA PRO A 249 79.24 11.66 39.28
C PRO A 249 78.09 10.96 38.56
N PHE A 250 77.78 11.47 37.38
CA PHE A 250 76.75 11.04 36.44
C PHE A 250 76.79 9.53 36.15
N GLU A 251 76.06 8.73 36.93
CA GLU A 251 75.76 7.33 36.60
C GLU A 251 74.33 6.98 37.02
N SER A 252 73.34 7.58 36.35
CA SER A 252 72.06 6.89 36.18
C SER A 252 71.40 7.29 34.86
N PRO A 253 71.05 6.33 33.98
CA PRO A 253 70.37 6.59 32.71
C PRO A 253 68.98 7.22 32.90
N ASP A 254 68.45 7.21 34.13
CA ASP A 254 67.13 7.75 34.43
C ASP A 254 67.12 9.28 34.52
N GLY A 255 68.22 9.91 34.99
CA GLY A 255 68.32 11.38 35.04
C GLY A 255 68.36 12.02 33.65
N ALA A 256 69.04 11.37 32.70
CA ALA A 256 69.10 11.83 31.30
C ALA A 256 67.77 11.61 30.57
N ARG A 257 67.06 10.52 30.86
CA ARG A 257 65.73 10.23 30.29
C ARG A 257 64.70 11.28 30.70
N ILE A 258 64.66 11.64 31.99
CA ILE A 258 63.78 12.68 32.52
C ILE A 258 64.05 14.06 31.87
N LEU A 259 65.33 14.40 31.66
CA LEU A 259 65.74 15.66 31.02
C LEU A 259 65.35 15.77 29.53
N LEU A 260 65.21 14.63 28.85
CA LEU A 260 64.79 14.51 27.44
C LEU A 260 63.26 14.42 27.29
N GLY A 261 62.49 14.63 28.36
CA GLY A 261 61.03 14.47 28.36
C GLY A 261 60.58 13.01 28.19
N GLN A 262 61.52 12.05 28.29
CA GLN A 262 61.22 10.64 28.34
C GLN A 262 61.03 10.29 29.82
N SER A 263 59.81 10.41 30.32
CA SER A 263 59.49 9.74 31.57
C SER A 263 59.88 8.26 31.43
N PRO A 264 60.39 7.60 32.49
CA PRO A 264 60.21 6.17 32.55
C PRO A 264 58.70 6.01 32.40
N LEU A 265 58.26 5.33 31.34
CA LEU A 265 57.01 4.61 31.41
C LEU A 265 57.19 3.68 32.61
N GLU A 266 56.86 4.15 33.82
CA GLU A 266 56.15 3.29 34.74
C GLU A 266 55.08 2.72 33.85
N THR A 267 55.26 1.44 33.53
CA THR A 267 54.28 0.66 32.84
C THR A 267 53.00 0.92 33.58
N VAL A 268 52.17 1.83 33.06
CA VAL A 268 50.77 1.87 33.41
C VAL A 268 50.39 0.41 33.23
N PRO A 269 50.09 -0.35 34.31
CA PRO A 269 49.75 -1.75 34.15
C PRO A 269 48.64 -1.70 33.15
N ASP A 270 48.92 -2.25 31.96
CA ASP A 270 48.16 -2.06 30.73
C ASP A 270 46.70 -1.97 31.17
N LEU A 271 46.16 -0.75 31.26
CA LEU A 271 44.78 -0.60 31.66
C LEU A 271 44.11 -0.93 30.34
N ALA A 272 44.03 -2.24 30.10
CA ALA A 272 43.14 -2.87 29.19
C ALA A 272 41.77 -2.43 29.67
N VAL A 273 41.41 -1.21 29.28
CA VAL A 273 40.03 -0.84 29.04
C VAL A 273 39.63 -1.86 27.99
N GLN A 274 39.14 -3.00 28.48
CA GLN A 274 38.31 -3.89 27.71
C GLN A 274 37.14 -3.01 27.29
N LEU A 275 37.27 -2.44 26.09
CA LEU A 275 36.11 -2.09 25.30
C LEU A 275 35.18 -3.29 25.41
N PRO A 276 33.94 -3.12 25.89
CA PRO A 276 33.01 -4.23 25.96
C PRO A 276 32.91 -4.77 24.54
N SER A 277 33.42 -5.98 24.33
CA SER A 277 33.27 -6.70 23.08
C SER A 277 31.76 -6.75 22.80
N PRO A 278 31.25 -6.23 21.67
CA PRO A 278 29.84 -6.35 21.36
C PRO A 278 29.60 -7.80 20.95
N GLY A 279 29.33 -8.65 21.92
CA GLY A 279 29.15 -10.07 21.67
C GLY A 279 28.49 -10.80 22.83
N ARG A 280 27.25 -11.24 22.58
CA ARG A 280 26.42 -12.17 23.36
C ARG A 280 25.67 -11.61 24.57
N GLY A 281 24.64 -10.83 24.25
CA GLY A 281 23.32 -11.03 24.86
C GLY A 281 22.55 -12.01 23.98
N GLU A 282 21.92 -13.00 24.60
CA GLU A 282 21.15 -14.06 23.96
C GLU A 282 20.05 -13.49 23.06
N GLN A 283 20.22 -13.64 21.74
CA GLN A 283 19.14 -13.48 20.77
C GLN A 283 18.56 -14.86 20.50
N ASP A 284 17.46 -15.15 21.18
CA ASP A 284 16.38 -15.92 20.58
C ASP A 284 15.74 -15.04 19.51
N SER A 285 16.05 -15.27 18.23
CA SER A 285 15.17 -15.02 17.09
C SER A 285 15.90 -15.23 15.76
N GLY A 286 15.19 -15.88 14.85
CA GLY A 286 15.68 -16.28 13.54
C GLY A 286 16.19 -15.12 12.69
N SER A 287 17.35 -15.38 12.08
CA SER A 287 17.67 -15.04 10.70
C SER A 287 17.28 -13.64 10.21
N GLU A 288 18.16 -12.66 10.41
CA GLU A 288 18.58 -11.76 9.32
C GLU A 288 20.08 -11.44 9.45
N SER A 289 20.75 -11.46 8.30
CA SER A 289 22.21 -11.38 8.11
C SER A 289 22.81 -10.15 8.81
N SER A 290 23.86 -10.37 9.60
CA SER A 290 24.67 -9.33 10.25
C SER A 290 25.21 -8.33 9.23
N VAL A 291 24.84 -7.07 9.41
CA VAL A 291 25.38 -5.92 8.68
C VAL A 291 26.75 -5.59 9.27
N SER A 292 27.82 -5.90 8.55
CA SER A 292 29.19 -5.58 8.97
C SER A 292 29.48 -4.10 8.72
N GLU A 293 30.36 -3.50 9.54
CA GLU A 293 30.75 -2.08 9.57
C GLU A 293 31.32 -1.54 8.23
N GLU A 294 31.51 -2.39 7.23
CA GLU A 294 31.94 -2.05 5.86
C GLU A 294 30.88 -1.27 5.04
N GLU A 295 29.62 -1.19 5.48
CA GLU A 295 28.54 -0.47 4.75
C GLU A 295 28.56 1.06 4.90
N GLN A 296 29.48 1.64 5.69
CA GLN A 296 29.55 3.09 5.92
C GLN A 296 30.45 3.86 4.93
N ARG A 297 31.11 3.18 3.97
CA ARG A 297 31.82 3.84 2.86
C ARG A 297 31.01 3.80 1.56
N PRO A 298 31.11 4.83 0.70
CA PRO A 298 30.49 4.80 -0.61
C PRO A 298 31.07 3.63 -1.42
N LEU A 299 30.21 2.67 -1.78
CA LEU A 299 30.62 1.48 -2.53
C LEU A 299 31.14 1.86 -3.92
N THR A 300 32.17 1.15 -4.36
CA THR A 300 32.64 1.27 -5.75
C THR A 300 31.63 0.63 -6.71
N GLN A 301 31.65 1.05 -7.98
CA GLN A 301 30.70 0.56 -8.99
C GLN A 301 30.76 -0.97 -9.19
N ALA A 302 31.92 -1.59 -8.95
CA ALA A 302 32.12 -3.03 -9.04
C ALA A 302 31.42 -3.77 -7.89
N GLU A 303 31.57 -3.29 -6.66
CA GLU A 303 30.96 -3.88 -5.45
C GLU A 303 29.43 -3.76 -5.46
N LEU A 304 28.91 -2.63 -5.98
CA LEU A 304 27.47 -2.43 -6.13
C LEU A 304 26.86 -3.44 -7.12
N ARG A 305 27.55 -3.71 -8.23
CA ARG A 305 27.13 -4.72 -9.21
C ARG A 305 27.11 -6.11 -8.59
N GLU A 306 28.12 -6.47 -7.82
CA GLU A 306 28.18 -7.77 -7.16
C GLU A 306 27.07 -7.95 -6.12
N LYS A 307 26.77 -6.90 -5.34
CA LYS A 307 25.68 -6.89 -4.36
C LYS A 307 24.30 -7.05 -5.02
N ILE A 308 24.08 -6.41 -6.17
CA ILE A 308 22.86 -6.56 -6.96
C ILE A 308 22.73 -7.99 -7.51
N ILE A 309 23.80 -8.54 -8.10
CA ILE A 309 23.80 -9.91 -8.64
C ILE A 309 23.48 -10.92 -7.53
N ARG A 310 24.09 -10.75 -6.35
CA ARG A 310 23.85 -11.61 -5.17
C ARG A 310 22.42 -11.50 -4.65
N GLY A 311 21.81 -10.31 -4.74
CA GLY A 311 20.40 -10.08 -4.39
C GLY A 311 19.42 -10.70 -5.39
N VAL A 312 19.73 -10.68 -6.68
CA VAL A 312 18.93 -11.31 -7.74
C VAL A 312 18.97 -12.84 -7.59
N LEU A 313 20.15 -13.41 -7.38
CA LEU A 313 20.31 -14.86 -7.14
C LEU A 313 19.51 -15.34 -5.92
N ARG A 314 19.52 -14.58 -4.82
CA ARG A 314 18.71 -14.90 -3.62
C ARG A 314 17.20 -14.79 -3.85
N ARG A 315 16.75 -13.94 -4.78
CA ARG A 315 15.33 -13.87 -5.17
C ARG A 315 14.93 -15.03 -6.06
N GLU A 316 15.81 -15.45 -6.96
CA GLU A 316 15.58 -16.62 -7.82
C GLU A 316 15.62 -17.93 -7.02
N GLU A 317 16.42 -18.04 -5.95
CA GLU A 317 16.40 -19.19 -5.03
C GLU A 317 15.16 -19.25 -4.12
N ARG A 318 14.43 -18.13 -3.97
CA ARG A 318 13.22 -18.05 -3.15
C ARG A 318 11.92 -18.13 -3.98
N ALA A 319 12.01 -18.19 -5.31
CA ALA A 319 10.89 -18.35 -6.24
C ALA A 319 10.83 -19.80 -6.76
#